data_AF-A0AAP9NL99-F1
#
_entry.id   AF-A0AAP9NL99-F1
#
_cell.length_a   1.000
_cell.length_b   1.000
_cell.length_c   1.000
_cell.angle_alpha   90.00
_cell.angle_beta   90.00
_cell.angle_gamma   90.00
#
_symmetry.space_group_name_H-M   'P 1'
#
loop_
_entity.id
_entity.type
_entity.pdbx_description
1 polymer ?
#
loop_
_entity_poly.entity_id
_entity_poly.type
_entity_poly.pdbx_seq_one_letter_code
_entity_poly.pdbx_strand_id
1 'polypeptide(L)'
;MHCWYWIADFCEDQGIAFILGHALYMKAIHGGKTKNDRVDSYKIAALIRGGNFPLAYVYPRSMRATRDLLRRRTGLVRHGADLKAHVVNTTSQYNLPPNKVNLKNVSAREQLGRTFDDPLVQRNIDLDMAVLEC
;
A
#
# COMPACT_ATOMS: atom_id res chain seq x y z
N MET A 1 5.94 1.33 -7.23
CA MET A 1 6.86 0.44 -7.96
C MET A 1 8.26 0.67 -7.40
N HIS A 2 8.92 -0.36 -6.88
CA HIS A 2 10.24 -0.24 -6.26
C HIS A 2 11.31 -0.59 -7.32
N CYS A 3 11.93 0.41 -7.96
CA CYS A 3 12.89 0.16 -9.04
C CYS A 3 14.30 -0.23 -8.55
N TRP A 4 14.51 -0.47 -7.26
CA TRP A 4 15.86 -0.61 -6.69
C TRP A 4 16.40 -2.05 -6.63
N TYR A 5 15.59 -3.09 -6.90
CA TYR A 5 16.07 -4.48 -6.75
C TYR A 5 17.18 -4.82 -7.74
N TRP A 6 16.95 -4.55 -9.01
CA TRP A 6 17.90 -4.91 -10.07
C TRP A 6 19.24 -4.18 -9.88
N ILE A 7 19.21 -2.92 -9.41
CA ILE A 7 20.43 -2.16 -9.16
C ILE A 7 21.15 -2.66 -7.91
N ALA A 8 20.42 -3.05 -6.86
CA ALA A 8 21.03 -3.68 -5.68
C ALA A 8 21.68 -5.03 -6.03
N ASP A 9 21.02 -5.82 -6.88
CA ASP A 9 21.53 -7.10 -7.37
C ASP A 9 22.75 -6.91 -8.26
N PHE A 10 22.70 -5.93 -9.18
CA PHE A 10 23.86 -5.57 -10.00
C PHE A 10 25.04 -5.11 -9.13
N CYS A 11 24.82 -4.27 -8.12
CA CYS A 11 25.87 -3.85 -7.21
C CYS A 11 26.46 -5.03 -6.43
N GLU A 12 25.63 -5.95 -5.94
CA GLU A 12 26.06 -7.19 -5.28
C GLU A 12 26.93 -8.04 -6.21
N ASP A 13 26.48 -8.27 -7.45
CA ASP A 13 27.19 -9.07 -8.45
C ASP A 13 28.55 -8.44 -8.85
N GLN A 14 28.68 -7.11 -8.74
CA GLN A 14 29.92 -6.37 -9.04
C GLN A 14 30.79 -6.06 -7.81
N GLY A 15 30.38 -6.49 -6.61
CA GLY A 15 31.10 -6.16 -5.36
C GLY A 15 31.07 -4.67 -4.98
N ILE A 16 30.07 -3.93 -5.46
CA ILE A 16 29.87 -2.51 -5.17
C ILE A 16 29.02 -2.37 -3.91
N ALA A 17 29.50 -1.59 -2.94
CA ALA A 17 28.74 -1.29 -1.73
C ALA A 17 27.43 -0.54 -2.08
N PHE A 18 26.29 -1.17 -1.79
CA PHE A 18 24.96 -0.61 -2.02
C PHE A 18 24.32 -0.18 -0.70
N ILE A 19 23.81 1.05 -0.64
CA ILE A 19 23.01 1.55 0.48
C ILE A 19 21.68 2.09 -0.05
N LEU A 20 20.63 1.92 0.74
CA LEU A 20 19.29 2.41 0.42
C LEU A 20 18.87 3.46 1.43
N GLY A 21 18.30 4.58 0.95
CA GLY A 21 17.78 5.66 1.79
C GLY A 21 16.28 5.55 2.05
N HIS A 22 15.84 5.82 3.28
CA HIS A 22 14.42 5.87 3.62
C HIS A 22 13.78 7.17 3.11
N ALA A 23 13.00 7.09 2.03
CA ALA A 23 12.44 8.26 1.33
C ALA A 23 11.68 9.25 2.24
N LEU A 24 10.92 8.73 3.21
CA LEU A 24 10.12 9.53 4.14
C LEU A 24 11.00 10.31 5.14
N TYR A 25 12.17 9.78 5.48
CA TYR A 25 13.13 10.40 6.40
C TYR A 25 14.18 11.23 5.68
N MET A 26 14.32 11.06 4.37
CA MET A 26 15.09 11.95 3.49
C MET A 26 14.43 13.33 3.27
N LYS A 27 13.40 13.70 4.04
CA LYS A 27 12.74 15.02 3.99
C LYS A 27 13.69 16.21 4.17
N ALA A 28 14.83 16.03 4.85
CA ALA A 28 15.89 17.04 4.97
C ALA A 28 16.48 17.48 3.61
N ILE A 29 16.41 16.63 2.57
CA ILE A 29 16.86 16.94 1.20
C ILE A 29 15.81 17.79 0.47
N HIS A 30 14.53 17.59 0.83
CA HIS A 30 13.33 18.07 0.15
C HIS A 30 12.91 19.51 0.52
N GLY A 31 13.58 20.16 1.47
CA GLY A 31 13.23 21.51 1.95
C GLY A 31 13.82 22.66 1.13
N GLY A 32 14.70 22.39 0.16
CA GLY A 32 15.32 23.43 -0.68
C GLY A 32 14.45 23.83 -1.86
N LYS A 33 14.27 25.14 -2.11
CA LYS A 33 13.53 25.68 -3.28
C LYS A 33 14.15 25.27 -4.62
N THR A 34 15.46 25.01 -4.67
CA THR A 34 16.18 24.58 -5.87
C THR A 34 16.40 23.07 -5.85
N LYS A 35 15.78 22.35 -6.79
CA LYS A 35 15.98 20.91 -7.02
C LYS A 35 16.75 20.73 -8.32
N ASN A 36 17.95 20.21 -8.25
CA ASN A 36 18.71 19.75 -9.41
C ASN A 36 19.61 18.58 -8.99
N ASP A 37 19.94 17.70 -9.93
CA ASP A 37 20.67 16.45 -9.64
C ASP A 37 22.03 16.69 -8.98
N ARG A 38 22.69 17.80 -9.32
CA ARG A 38 23.98 18.19 -8.73
C ARG A 38 23.86 18.54 -7.25
N VAL A 39 22.85 19.32 -6.87
CA VAL A 39 22.61 19.74 -5.49
C VAL A 39 22.13 18.55 -4.66
N ASP A 40 21.28 17.70 -5.22
CA ASP A 40 20.74 16.55 -4.50
C ASP A 40 21.79 15.46 -4.27
N SER A 41 22.62 15.14 -5.28
CA SER A 41 23.75 14.22 -5.11
C SER A 41 24.76 14.71 -4.08
N TYR A 42 25.08 16.01 -4.08
CA TYR A 42 25.96 16.61 -3.07
C TYR A 42 25.40 16.49 -1.65
N LYS A 43 24.12 16.82 -1.44
CA LYS A 43 23.46 16.68 -0.13
C LYS A 43 23.46 15.23 0.36
N ILE A 44 23.16 14.27 -0.52
CA ILE A 44 23.19 12.84 -0.20
C ILE A 44 24.60 12.43 0.23
N ALA A 45 25.63 12.81 -0.53
CA ALA A 45 27.02 12.51 -0.21
C ALA A 45 27.44 13.11 1.15
N ALA A 46 27.01 14.34 1.45
CA ALA A 46 27.27 14.99 2.73
C ALA A 46 26.57 14.25 3.90
N LEU A 47 25.32 13.82 3.72
CA LEU A 47 24.58 13.04 4.73
C LEU A 47 25.26 11.70 5.00
N ILE A 48 25.72 11.00 3.96
CA ILE A 48 26.45 9.73 4.09
C ILE A 48 27.76 9.95 4.84
N ARG A 49 28.55 10.96 4.46
CA ARG A 49 29.82 11.28 5.11
C ARG A 49 29.64 11.65 6.58
N GLY A 50 28.56 12.35 6.91
CA GLY A 50 28.24 12.77 8.27
C GLY A 50 27.57 11.69 9.13
N GLY A 51 27.31 10.48 8.61
CA GLY A 51 26.61 9.41 9.33
C GLY A 51 25.12 9.70 9.59
N ASN A 52 24.56 10.73 8.96
CA ASN A 52 23.18 11.18 9.14
C ASN A 52 22.24 10.69 8.02
N PHE A 53 22.75 9.83 7.13
CA PHE A 53 21.94 9.26 6.06
C PHE A 53 20.91 8.27 6.63
N PRO A 54 19.60 8.48 6.42
CA PRO A 54 18.59 7.60 6.98
C PRO A 54 18.57 6.28 6.20
N LEU A 55 19.31 5.29 6.68
CA LEU A 55 19.40 3.98 6.06
C LEU A 55 18.05 3.26 6.09
N ALA A 56 17.70 2.68 4.95
CA ALA A 56 16.63 1.72 4.81
C ALA A 56 17.21 0.32 4.65
N TYR A 57 16.48 -0.68 5.15
CA TYR A 57 16.92 -2.06 5.07
C TYR A 57 16.84 -2.59 3.64
N VAL A 58 18.01 -2.96 3.10
CA VAL A 58 18.17 -3.64 1.80
C VAL A 58 17.83 -5.10 2.01
N TYR A 59 16.61 -5.50 1.63
CA TYR A 59 16.20 -6.90 1.78
C TYR A 59 17.04 -7.83 0.90
N PRO A 60 17.52 -8.97 1.43
CA PRO A 60 18.27 -9.96 0.65
C PRO A 60 17.49 -10.47 -0.55
N ARG A 61 18.17 -10.72 -1.68
CA ARG A 61 17.57 -11.18 -2.95
C ARG A 61 16.62 -12.37 -2.74
N SER A 62 17.05 -13.36 -1.95
CA SER A 62 16.29 -14.58 -1.64
C SER A 62 14.97 -14.36 -0.88
N MET A 63 14.82 -13.25 -0.14
CA MET A 63 13.65 -13.00 0.70
C MET A 63 12.65 -12.02 0.08
N ARG A 64 13.03 -11.29 -0.99
CA ARG A 64 12.19 -10.23 -1.58
C ARG A 64 10.87 -10.77 -2.12
N ALA A 65 10.89 -11.91 -2.80
CA ALA A 65 9.67 -12.52 -3.35
C ALA A 65 8.63 -12.83 -2.26
N THR A 66 9.05 -13.47 -1.16
CA THR A 66 8.18 -13.76 0.00
C THR A 66 7.63 -12.48 0.63
N ARG A 67 8.50 -11.48 0.83
CA ARG A 67 8.07 -10.18 1.36
C ARG A 67 7.00 -9.54 0.48
N ASP A 68 7.22 -9.54 -0.83
CA ASP A 68 6.34 -8.85 -1.78
C ASP A 68 4.99 -9.56 -1.89
N LEU A 69 4.98 -10.89 -1.85
CA LEU A 69 3.76 -11.69 -1.73
C LEU A 69 2.97 -11.34 -0.46
N LEU A 70 3.63 -11.29 0.71
CA LEU A 70 2.98 -10.95 1.98
C LEU A 70 2.45 -9.51 1.98
N ARG A 71 3.19 -8.56 1.39
CA ARG A 71 2.74 -7.18 1.23
C ARG A 71 1.53 -7.09 0.30
N ARG A 72 1.55 -7.82 -0.83
CA ARG A 72 0.42 -7.88 -1.76
C ARG A 72 -0.82 -8.44 -1.05
N ARG A 73 -0.68 -9.57 -0.35
CA ARG A 73 -1.74 -10.16 0.47
C ARG A 73 -2.29 -9.17 1.49
N THR A 74 -1.42 -8.45 2.21
CA THR A 74 -1.83 -7.45 3.20
C THR A 74 -2.65 -6.34 2.55
N GLY A 75 -2.25 -5.86 1.37
CA GLY A 75 -3.01 -4.88 0.60
C GLY A 75 -4.39 -5.39 0.19
N LEU A 76 -4.48 -6.61 -0.33
CA LEU A 76 -5.75 -7.24 -0.71
C LEU A 76 -6.69 -7.43 0.50
N VAL A 77 -6.15 -7.88 1.63
CA VAL A 77 -6.93 -8.04 2.88
C VAL A 77 -7.47 -6.70 3.37
N ARG A 78 -6.66 -5.62 3.31
CA ARG A 78 -7.10 -4.28 3.67
C ARG A 78 -8.18 -3.77 2.73
N HIS A 79 -7.99 -3.92 1.42
CA HIS A 79 -8.99 -3.55 0.43
C HIS A 79 -10.32 -4.27 0.68
N GLY A 80 -10.29 -5.58 0.94
CA GLY A 80 -11.49 -6.33 1.29
C GLY A 80 -12.11 -5.92 2.64
N ALA A 81 -11.35 -5.34 3.57
CA ALA A 81 -11.91 -4.74 4.78
C ALA A 81 -12.58 -3.38 4.48
N ASP A 82 -11.97 -2.57 3.62
CA ASP A 82 -12.50 -1.27 3.20
C ASP A 82 -13.84 -1.43 2.46
N LEU A 83 -13.96 -2.42 1.57
CA LEU A 83 -15.23 -2.74 0.89
C LEU A 83 -16.34 -3.11 1.89
N LYS A 84 -16.02 -3.94 2.90
CA LYS A 84 -16.98 -4.30 3.95
C LYS A 84 -17.38 -3.10 4.81
N ALA A 85 -16.41 -2.23 5.12
CA ALA A 85 -16.69 -1.00 5.85
C ALA A 85 -17.57 -0.04 5.02
N HIS A 86 -17.35 0.02 3.70
CA HIS A 86 -18.18 0.81 2.81
C HIS A 86 -19.65 0.38 2.88
N VAL A 87 -19.97 -0.93 2.82
CA VAL A 87 -21.36 -1.42 2.99
C VAL A 87 -22.01 -0.93 4.28
N VAL A 88 -21.29 -1.00 5.40
CA VAL A 88 -21.77 -0.52 6.70
C VAL A 88 -22.00 0.99 6.67
N ASN A 89 -21.07 1.74 6.09
CA ASN A 89 -21.16 3.19 5.94
C ASN A 89 -22.34 3.59 5.04
N THR A 90 -22.57 2.90 3.91
CA THR A 90 -23.69 3.16 3.01
C THR A 90 -25.02 2.94 3.73
N THR A 91 -25.13 1.87 4.52
CA THR A 91 -26.33 1.61 5.35
C THR A 91 -26.61 2.79 6.30
N SER A 92 -25.57 3.28 6.97
CA SER A 92 -25.67 4.46 7.85
C SER A 92 -25.98 5.75 7.08
N GLN A 93 -25.42 5.93 5.87
CA GLN A 93 -25.61 7.13 5.04
C GLN A 93 -27.06 7.32 4.63
N TYR A 94 -27.77 6.21 4.36
CA TYR A 94 -29.20 6.21 4.05
C TYR A 94 -30.09 6.06 5.30
N ASN A 95 -29.51 6.18 6.50
CA ASN A 95 -30.21 6.06 7.79
C ASN A 95 -31.05 4.77 7.92
N LEU A 96 -30.53 3.67 7.38
CA LEU A 96 -31.17 2.35 7.45
C LEU A 96 -30.77 1.62 8.74
N PRO A 97 -31.60 0.67 9.22
CA PRO A 97 -31.24 -0.17 10.35
C PRO A 97 -29.89 -0.87 10.13
N PRO A 98 -29.05 -1.02 11.17
CA PRO A 98 -27.76 -1.68 11.01
C PRO A 98 -27.90 -3.09 10.45
N ASN A 99 -27.08 -3.41 9.46
CA ASN A 99 -26.96 -4.76 8.93
C ASN A 99 -26.50 -5.71 10.04
N LYS A 100 -27.32 -6.70 10.38
CA LYS A 100 -27.00 -7.72 11.41
C LYS A 100 -26.07 -8.83 10.89
N VAL A 101 -25.59 -8.70 9.66
CA VAL A 101 -24.78 -9.72 8.98
C VAL A 101 -23.29 -9.54 9.24
N ASN A 102 -22.60 -10.65 9.51
CA ASN A 102 -21.14 -10.65 9.57
C ASN A 102 -20.58 -10.82 8.16
N LEU A 103 -20.16 -9.72 7.54
CA LEU A 103 -19.63 -9.69 6.17
C LEU A 103 -18.34 -10.51 5.97
N LYS A 104 -17.76 -11.08 7.03
CA LYS A 104 -16.70 -12.09 6.89
C LYS A 104 -17.25 -13.38 6.27
N ASN A 105 -18.47 -13.78 6.61
CA ASN A 105 -19.09 -15.01 6.16
C ASN A 105 -19.65 -14.83 4.75
N VAL A 106 -19.32 -15.75 3.83
CA VAL A 106 -19.76 -15.68 2.43
C VAL A 106 -21.29 -15.76 2.33
N SER A 107 -21.92 -16.72 3.01
CA SER A 107 -23.39 -16.87 3.04
C SER A 107 -24.14 -15.68 3.61
N ALA A 108 -23.49 -14.87 4.46
CA ALA A 108 -24.10 -13.69 5.03
C ALA A 108 -24.09 -12.49 4.05
N ARG A 109 -23.25 -12.53 3.01
CA ARG A 109 -23.18 -11.48 1.97
C ARG A 109 -24.33 -11.60 0.97
N GLU A 110 -24.77 -12.82 0.68
CA GLU A 110 -25.93 -13.08 -0.20
C GLU A 110 -27.21 -12.37 0.29
N GLN A 111 -27.32 -12.16 1.61
CA GLN A 111 -28.43 -11.46 2.24
C GLN A 111 -28.48 -9.95 1.91
N LEU A 112 -27.41 -9.40 1.32
CA LEU A 112 -27.32 -7.98 0.94
C LEU A 112 -27.88 -7.67 -0.44
N GLY A 113 -28.23 -8.67 -1.26
CA GLY A 113 -28.64 -8.47 -2.66
C GLY A 113 -29.95 -7.71 -2.87
N ARG A 114 -30.66 -7.31 -1.80
CA ARG A 114 -31.92 -6.55 -1.83
C ARG A 114 -32.07 -5.60 -0.62
N THR A 115 -30.96 -5.06 -0.12
CA THR A 115 -30.99 -4.22 1.09
C THR A 115 -31.39 -2.78 0.81
N PHE A 116 -31.15 -2.29 -0.41
CA PHE A 116 -31.41 -0.90 -0.79
C PHE A 116 -32.49 -0.81 -1.87
N ASP A 117 -33.48 0.06 -1.64
CA ASP A 117 -34.59 0.29 -2.58
C ASP A 117 -34.13 0.99 -3.86
N ASP A 118 -33.12 1.87 -3.76
CA ASP A 118 -32.53 2.55 -4.91
C ASP A 118 -31.62 1.59 -5.71
N PRO A 119 -31.93 1.32 -7.00
CA PRO A 119 -31.15 0.39 -7.81
C PRO A 119 -29.69 0.79 -8.02
N LEU A 120 -29.35 2.07 -7.99
CA LEU A 120 -27.97 2.56 -8.16
C LEU A 120 -27.16 2.32 -6.89
N VAL A 121 -27.78 2.50 -5.72
CA VAL A 121 -27.15 2.20 -4.43
C VAL A 121 -26.92 0.69 -4.31
N GLN A 122 -27.92 -0.11 -4.67
CA GLN A 122 -27.79 -1.57 -4.66
C GLN A 122 -26.65 -2.04 -5.58
N ARG A 123 -26.56 -1.51 -6.81
CA ARG A 123 -25.47 -1.84 -7.75
C ARG A 123 -24.08 -1.50 -7.21
N ASN A 124 -23.95 -0.42 -6.43
CA ASN A 124 -22.68 -0.05 -5.81
C ASN A 124 -22.24 -1.11 -4.78
N ILE A 125 -23.19 -1.61 -3.98
CA ILE A 125 -22.95 -2.69 -3.02
C ILE A 125 -22.69 -4.03 -3.71
N ASP A 126 -23.40 -4.34 -4.79
CA ASP A 126 -23.20 -5.54 -5.57
C ASP A 126 -21.78 -5.58 -6.19
N LEU A 127 -21.26 -4.43 -6.62
CA LEU A 127 -19.87 -4.31 -7.10
C LEU A 127 -18.87 -4.66 -6.00
N ASP A 128 -19.07 -4.14 -4.78
CA ASP A 128 -18.21 -4.48 -3.64
C ASP A 128 -18.23 -5.99 -3.36
N MET A 129 -19.41 -6.62 -3.46
CA MET A 129 -19.55 -8.06 -3.25
C MET A 129 -18.82 -8.86 -4.33
N ALA A 130 -18.96 -8.47 -5.59
CA ALA A 130 -18.26 -9.12 -6.71
C ALA A 130 -16.73 -9.03 -6.55
N VAL A 131 -16.21 -7.89 -6.07
CA VAL A 131 -14.77 -7.72 -5.81
C VAL A 131 -14.30 -8.57 -4.62
N LEU A 132 -15.17 -8.81 -3.63
CA LEU A 132 -14.87 -9.66 -2.47
C LEU A 132 -14.91 -11.17 -2.75
N GLU A 133 -15.46 -11.60 -3.88
CA GLU A 133 -15.56 -13.00 -4.32
C GLU A 133 -14.43 -13.43 -5.27
N CYS A 134 -13.74 -12.46 -5.89
CA CYS A 134 -12.52 -12.67 -6.68
C CYS A 134 -11.32 -13.10 -5.80
#